data_AF-A0A8J2X5W2-F1
#
_entry.id   AF-A0A8J2X5W2-F1
#
_cell.length_a   1.000
_cell.length_b   1.000
_cell.length_c   1.000
_cell.angle_alpha   90.00
_cell.angle_beta   90.00
_cell.angle_gamma   90.00
#
_symmetry.space_group_name_H-M   'P 1'
#
loop_
_entity.id
_entity.type
_entity.pdbx_description
1 polymer ?
#
loop_
_entity_poly.entity_id
_entity_poly.type
_entity_poly.pdbx_seq_one_letter_code
_entity_poly.pdbx_strand_id
1 'polypeptide(L)' 'MTRIIKTYINSGVLIAVYQGNNKVSIKAVNILDEENRQLISSDFVKLEVLSKALYHRQQEEIQFYQGFFASCSVCGQII' A
#
# COMPACT_ATOMS: atom_id res chain seq x y z
N MET A 1 -22.76 9.04 12.22
CA MET A 1 -21.99 7.94 11.62
C MET A 1 -21.12 8.51 10.51
N THR A 2 -19.81 8.40 10.63
CA THR A 2 -18.86 8.81 9.59
C THR A 2 -18.97 7.82 8.42
N ARG A 3 -19.07 8.33 7.19
CA ARG A 3 -19.17 7.48 5.99
C ARG A 3 -17.81 6.83 5.71
N ILE A 4 -17.77 5.50 5.63
CA ILE A 4 -16.58 4.78 5.19
C ILE A 4 -16.36 4.97 3.69
N ILE A 5 -15.13 5.32 3.29
CA ILE A 5 -14.73 5.53 1.90
C ILE A 5 -13.85 4.36 1.45
N LYS A 6 -14.33 3.56 0.51
CA LYS A 6 -13.50 2.56 -0.17
C LYS A 6 -12.48 3.27 -1.05
N THR A 7 -11.19 3.05 -0.76
CA THR A 7 -10.09 3.73 -1.44
C THR A 7 -9.16 2.68 -2.05
N TYR A 8 -9.06 2.68 -3.38
CA TYR A 8 -8.13 1.80 -4.08
C TYR A 8 -6.71 2.37 -4.00
N ILE A 9 -5.78 1.56 -3.54
CA ILE A 9 -4.36 1.92 -3.37
C ILE A 9 -3.54 1.27 -4.47
N ASN A 10 -2.90 2.13 -5.27
CA ASN A 10 -1.99 1.73 -6.35
C ASN A 10 -0.52 1.67 -5.85
N SER A 11 0.36 1.02 -6.62
CA SER A 11 1.79 0.88 -6.33
C SER A 11 2.47 2.21 -6.03
N GLY A 12 2.19 3.24 -6.83
CA GLY A 12 2.79 4.58 -6.66
C GLY A 12 2.53 5.21 -5.29
N VAL A 13 1.40 4.92 -4.65
CA VAL A 13 1.09 5.41 -3.30
C VAL A 13 1.97 4.68 -2.28
N LEU A 14 2.08 3.35 -2.37
CA LEU A 14 2.91 2.54 -1.49
C LEU A 14 4.40 2.91 -1.61
N ILE A 15 4.88 3.09 -2.84
CA ILE A 15 6.24 3.53 -3.13
C ILE A 15 6.50 4.91 -2.52
N ALA A 16 5.55 5.85 -2.67
CA ALA A 16 5.68 7.19 -2.10
C ALA A 16 5.73 7.16 -0.57
N VAL A 17 4.92 6.32 0.09
CA VAL A 17 4.97 6.13 1.54
C VAL A 17 6.34 5.59 1.96
N TYR A 18 6.80 4.51 1.34
CA TYR A 18 8.07 3.89 1.72
C TYR A 18 9.28 4.82 1.52
N GLN A 19 9.30 5.62 0.44
CA GLN A 19 10.42 6.53 0.17
C GLN A 19 10.50 7.73 1.14
N GLY A 20 9.38 8.14 1.75
CA GLY A 20 9.35 9.08 2.88
C GLY A 20 9.95 10.48 2.68
N ASN A 21 10.34 10.89 1.46
CA ASN A 21 11.27 12.01 1.25
C ASN A 21 10.66 13.27 0.62
N ASN A 22 9.33 13.32 0.44
CA ASN A 22 8.70 14.46 -0.24
C ASN A 22 7.25 14.73 0.21
N LYS A 23 6.69 15.86 -0.27
CA LYS A 23 5.31 16.28 0.03
C LYS A 23 4.25 15.26 -0.40
N VAL A 24 4.54 14.43 -1.40
CA VAL A 24 3.65 13.35 -1.86
C VAL A 24 3.64 12.21 -0.84
N SER A 25 4.80 11.85 -0.27
CA SER A 25 4.92 10.85 0.80
C SER A 25 4.04 11.18 2.00
N ILE A 26 4.04 12.45 2.45
CA ILE A 26 3.20 12.90 3.57
C ILE A 26 1.71 12.70 3.26
N LYS A 27 1.28 13.08 2.05
CA LYS A 27 -0.12 12.87 1.63
C LYS A 27 -0.47 11.38 1.54
N ALA A 28 0.45 10.56 1.07
CA ALA A 28 0.26 9.13 0.92
C ALA A 28 0.12 8.45 2.29
N VAL A 29 0.95 8.81 3.27
CA VAL A 29 0.84 8.35 4.67
C VAL A 29 -0.52 8.73 5.24
N ASN A 30 -0.93 10.00 5.09
CA ASN A 30 -2.23 10.47 5.58
C ASN A 30 -3.41 9.69 4.97
N ILE A 31 -3.30 9.22 3.73
CA ILE A 31 -4.34 8.37 3.11
C ILE A 31 -4.37 6.98 3.73
N LEU A 32 -3.21 6.39 4.05
CA LEU A 32 -3.15 5.05 4.66
C LEU A 32 -3.62 5.05 6.13
N ASP A 33 -3.39 6.15 6.85
CA ASP A 33 -3.72 6.27 8.28
C ASP A 33 -5.13 6.83 8.56
N GLU A 34 -5.91 7.19 7.53
CA GLU A 34 -7.23 7.77 7.71
C GLU A 34 -8.27 6.72 8.15
N GLU A 35 -8.76 6.81 9.40
CA GLU A 35 -9.69 5.83 9.99
C GLU A 35 -11.02 5.65 9.25
N ASN A 36 -11.44 6.65 8.48
CA ASN A 36 -12.68 6.59 7.69
C ASN A 36 -12.49 5.88 6.33
N ARG A 37 -11.30 5.32 6.05
CA ARG A 37 -11.01 4.63 4.78
C ARG A 37 -10.96 3.14 4.94
N GLN A 38 -11.63 2.47 4.00
CA GLN A 38 -11.42 1.05 3.75
C GLN A 38 -10.43 0.91 2.59
N LEU A 39 -9.22 0.45 2.90
CA LEU A 39 -8.17 0.26 1.90
C LEU A 39 -8.40 -1.02 1.10
N ILE A 40 -8.39 -0.91 -0.22
CA ILE A 40 -8.50 -2.02 -1.16
C ILE A 40 -7.35 -1.96 -2.18
N SER A 41 -6.92 -3.11 -2.71
CA SER A 41 -5.89 -3.19 -3.73
C SER A 41 -6.04 -4.47 -4.56
N SER A 42 -5.05 -4.81 -5.38
CA SER A 42 -5.03 -6.03 -6.20
C SER A 42 -3.72 -6.79 -6.05
N ASP A 43 -3.76 -8.09 -6.35
CA ASP A 43 -2.56 -8.91 -6.39
C ASP A 43 -1.56 -8.46 -7.48
N PHE A 44 -2.00 -7.77 -8.54
CA PHE A 44 -1.10 -7.16 -9.52
C PHE A 44 -0.24 -6.05 -8.90
N VAL A 45 -0.83 -5.20 -8.04
CA VAL A 45 -0.07 -4.18 -7.30
C VAL A 45 0.91 -4.86 -6.33
N LYS A 46 0.50 -5.97 -5.71
CA LYS A 46 1.37 -6.77 -4.83
C LYS A 46 2.57 -7.33 -5.57
N LEU A 47 2.37 -7.90 -6.77
CA LEU A 47 3.45 -8.36 -7.64
C LEU A 47 4.38 -7.20 -8.01
N GLU A 48 3.83 -6.08 -8.45
CA GLU A 48 4.61 -4.91 -8.89
C GLU A 48 5.57 -4.40 -7.80
N VAL A 49 5.08 -4.22 -6.57
CA VAL A 49 5.90 -3.64 -5.48
C VAL A 49 6.85 -4.67 -4.84
N LEU A 50 6.42 -5.93 -4.69
CA LEU A 50 7.26 -6.95 -4.05
C LEU A 50 8.39 -7.46 -4.95
N SER A 51 8.19 -7.55 -6.28
CA SER A 51 9.20 -8.15 -7.17
C SER A 51 10.57 -7.49 -7.04
N LYS A 52 10.62 -6.15 -7.03
CA LYS A 52 11.88 -5.40 -6.89
C LYS A 52 12.47 -5.54 -5.48
N ALA A 53 11.65 -5.38 -4.45
CA ALA A 53 12.09 -5.46 -3.05
C ALA A 53 12.68 -6.84 -2.72
N LEU A 54 12.03 -7.91 -3.20
CA LEU A 54 12.49 -9.30 -3.08
C LEU A 54 13.79 -9.55 -3.84
N TYR A 55 13.87 -9.14 -5.11
CA TYR A 55 15.06 -9.33 -5.94
C TYR A 55 16.30 -8.66 -5.31
N HIS A 56 16.15 -7.44 -4.82
CA HIS A 56 17.23 -6.69 -4.16
C HIS A 56 17.38 -6.97 -2.66
N ARG A 57 16.62 -7.92 -2.10
CA ARG A 57 16.65 -8.32 -0.68
C ARG A 57 16.45 -7.16 0.31
N GLN A 58 15.64 -6.17 -0.06
CA GLN A 58 15.34 -5.00 0.77
C GLN A 58 14.31 -5.37 1.84
N GLN A 59 14.76 -5.90 2.98
CA GLN A 59 13.88 -6.49 4.00
C GLN A 59 12.87 -5.50 4.59
N GLU A 60 13.28 -4.26 4.85
CA GLU A 60 12.38 -3.22 5.36
C GLU A 60 11.26 -2.90 4.36
N GLU A 61 11.59 -2.79 3.07
CA GLU A 61 10.62 -2.58 1.99
C GLU A 61 9.65 -3.76 1.84
N ILE A 62 10.16 -4.98 1.94
CA ILE A 62 9.34 -6.21 1.91
C ILE A 62 8.36 -6.22 3.08
N GLN A 63 8.84 -5.97 4.30
CA GLN A 63 8.00 -5.98 5.50
C GLN A 63 6.92 -4.91 5.44
N PHE A 64 7.25 -3.72 4.94
CA PHE A 64 6.28 -2.65 4.73
C PHE A 64 5.15 -3.08 3.77
N TYR A 65 5.48 -3.59 2.58
CA TYR A 65 4.46 -4.03 1.62
C TYR A 65 3.64 -5.21 2.15
N GLN A 66 4.27 -6.20 2.78
CA GLN A 66 3.55 -7.32 3.41
C GLN A 66 2.59 -6.85 4.51
N GLY A 67 3.02 -5.90 5.34
CA GLY A 67 2.17 -5.29 6.37
C GLY A 67 0.95 -4.60 5.79
N PHE A 68 1.13 -3.82 4.71
CA PHE A 68 0.03 -3.20 3.98
C PHE A 68 -0.96 -4.24 3.42
N PHE A 69 -0.47 -5.27 2.72
CA PHE A 69 -1.36 -6.27 2.11
C PHE A 69 -2.04 -7.17 3.15
N ALA A 70 -1.46 -7.33 4.34
CA ALA A 70 -2.10 -8.03 5.44
C ALA A 70 -3.25 -7.23 6.09
N SER A 71 -3.19 -5.90 6.07
CA SER A 71 -4.26 -5.01 6.58
C SER A 71 -5.29 -4.63 5.52
N CYS A 72 -5.01 -4.88 4.24
CA CYS A 72 -5.90 -4.55 3.14
C CYS A 72 -7.20 -5.37 3.20
N SER A 73 -8.36 -4.69 3.13
CA SER A 73 -9.66 -5.34 3.29
C SER A 73 -10.04 -6.26 2.12
N VAL A 74 -9.58 -5.91 0.92
CA VAL A 74 -9.77 -6.71 -0.30
C VAL A 74 -8.50 -6.57 -1.13
N CYS A 75 -7.75 -7.66 -1.26
CA CYS A 75 -6.78 -7.86 -2.31
C CYS A 75 -7.39 -8.84 -3.31
N GLY A 76 -7.69 -8.37 -4.52
CA GLY A 76 -8.29 -9.22 -5.54
C GLY A 76 -7.39 -10.41 -5.87
N GLN A 77 -7.94 -11.64 -5.76
CA GLN A 77 -7.26 -12.89 -6.08
C GLN A 77 -6.90 -12.93 -7.57
N ILE A 78 -5.66 -13.31 -7.89
CA ILE A 78 -5.30 -13.78 -9.22
C ILE A 78 -6.11 -15.05 -9.50
N ILE A 79 -6.98 -15.00 -10.50
CA ILE A 79 -7.77 -16.12 -11.03
C ILE A 79 -6.88 -16.96 -11.95
#